data_AF-A0A7V0JL09-F1
#
_entry.id   AF-A0A7V0JL09-F1
#
_cell.length_a   1.000
_cell.length_b   1.000
_cell.length_c   1.000
_cell.angle_alpha   90.00
_cell.angle_beta   90.00
_cell.angle_gamma   90.00
#
_symmetry.space_group_name_H-M   'P 1'
#
loop_
_entity.id
_entity.type
_entity.pdbx_description
1 polymer ?
#
loop_
_entity_poly.entity_id
_entity_poly.type
_entity_poly.pdbx_seq_one_letter_code
_entity_poly.pdbx_strand_id
1 'polypeptide(L)' 'MKAQDEEIKEKLKEFKNKILVMSGKGGVGKSTVAAYLAVGLARKGFQVGLMDVDL' A
#
# COMPACT_ATOMS: atom_id res chain seq x y z
N MET A 1 1.56 5.48 22.51
CA MET A 1 0.58 4.83 21.61
C MET A 1 -0.43 5.81 21.06
N LYS A 2 -1.38 6.36 21.83
CA LYS A 2 -2.42 7.27 21.28
C LYS A 2 -1.90 8.43 20.41
N ALA A 3 -0.82 9.09 20.82
CA ALA A 3 -0.23 10.18 20.04
C ALA A 3 0.37 9.74 18.69
N GLN A 4 0.96 8.54 18.64
CA GLN A 4 1.57 7.98 17.44
C GLN A 4 0.51 7.54 16.42
N ASP A 5 -0.58 6.93 16.90
CA ASP A 5 -1.68 6.48 16.04
C ASP A 5 -2.38 7.66 15.34
N GLU A 6 -2.56 8.77 16.05
CA GLU A 6 -3.14 10.00 15.49
C GLU A 6 -2.19 10.67 14.48
N GLU A 7 -0.88 10.68 14.73
CA GLU A 7 0.10 11.19 13.76
C GLU A 7 0.08 10.38 12.45
N ILE A 8 0.01 9.04 12.55
CA ILE A 8 -0.10 8.15 11.40
C ILE A 8 -1.39 8.43 10.63
N LYS A 9 -2.52 8.58 11.34
CA LYS A 9 -3.80 8.93 10.70
C LYS A 9 -3.72 10.23 9.93
N GLU A 10 -3.14 11.28 10.50
CA GLU A 10 -3.00 12.57 9.82
C GLU A 10 -2.16 12.45 8.55
N LYS A 11 -0.98 11.81 8.62
CA LYS A 11 -0.14 11.59 7.42
C LYS A 11 -0.88 10.77 6.36
N LEU A 12 -1.64 9.76 6.78
CA LEU A 12 -2.38 8.91 5.84
C LEU A 12 -3.55 9.64 5.15
N LYS A 13 -4.03 10.79 5.65
CA LYS A 13 -5.08 11.57 4.96
C LYS A 13 -4.61 12.18 3.64
N GLU A 14 -3.31 12.40 3.47
CA GLU A 14 -2.74 12.95 2.24
C GLU A 14 -2.92 12.00 1.04
N PHE A 15 -3.00 10.69 1.30
CA PHE A 15 -3.23 9.69 0.26
C PHE A 15 -4.72 9.53 -0.05
N LYS A 16 -5.12 9.92 -1.26
CA LYS A 16 -6.51 9.81 -1.74
C LYS A 16 -7.02 8.38 -1.79
N ASN A 17 -6.18 7.45 -2.23
CA ASN A 17 -6.54 6.03 -2.43
C ASN A 17 -5.56 5.14 -1.68
N LYS A 18 -6.08 4.10 -1.02
CA LYS A 18 -5.32 3.10 -0.26
C LYS A 18 -5.76 1.73 -0.73
N ILE A 19 -4.84 0.96 -1.32
CA ILE A 19 -5.14 -0.36 -1.88
C ILE A 19 -4.39 -1.40 -1.05
N LEU A 20 -5.13 -2.32 -0.46
CA LEU A 20 -4.58 -3.42 0.33
C LEU A 20 -4.55 -4.69 -0.52
N VAL A 21 -3.36 -5.27 -0.70
CA VAL A 21 -3.18 -6.55 -1.41
C VAL A 21 -2.85 -7.62 -0.38
N MET A 22 -3.74 -8.59 -0.20
CA MET A 22 -3.60 -9.69 0.76
C MET A 22 -3.73 -11.05 0.08
N SER A 23 -3.13 -12.07 0.71
CA SER A 23 -3.24 -13.47 0.29
C SER A 23 -3.38 -14.39 1.48
N GLY A 24 -4.17 -15.46 1.35
CA GLY A 24 -4.36 -16.44 2.42
C GLY A 24 -3.27 -17.53 2.53
N LYS A 25 -2.34 -17.63 1.57
CA LYS A 25 -1.26 -18.63 1.55
C LYS A 25 0.04 -18.02 1.01
N GLY A 26 1.17 -18.56 1.43
CA GLY A 26 2.48 -18.18 0.89
C GLY A 26 2.64 -18.59 -0.58
N GLY A 27 3.43 -17.84 -1.34
CA GLY A 27 3.79 -18.18 -2.72
C GLY A 27 2.72 -17.94 -3.80
N VAL A 28 1.57 -17.34 -3.46
CA VAL A 28 0.50 -17.07 -4.44
C VAL A 28 0.71 -15.79 -5.27
N GLY A 29 1.87 -15.13 -5.12
CA GLY A 29 2.22 -13.94 -5.89
C GLY A 29 1.69 -12.60 -5.35
N LYS A 30 1.32 -12.51 -4.06
CA LYS A 30 0.87 -11.26 -3.40
C LYS A 30 1.78 -10.07 -3.72
N SER A 31 3.09 -10.22 -3.46
CA SER A 31 4.08 -9.16 -3.68
C SER A 31 4.25 -8.82 -5.16
N THR A 32 4.18 -9.83 -6.04
CA THR A 32 4.22 -9.62 -7.50
C THR A 32 3.03 -8.77 -7.96
N VAL A 33 1.82 -9.10 -7.53
CA VAL A 33 0.61 -8.35 -7.87
C VAL A 33 0.68 -6.92 -7.34
N ALA A 34 1.10 -6.74 -6.09
CA ALA A 34 1.24 -5.41 -5.48
C ALA A 34 2.26 -4.54 -6.26
N ALA A 35 3.41 -5.10 -6.61
CA ALA A 35 4.45 -4.39 -7.37
C ALA A 35 3.97 -4.00 -8.78
N TYR A 36 3.39 -4.93 -9.53
CA TYR A 36 2.92 -4.64 -10.90
C TYR A 36 1.71 -3.69 -10.90
N LEU A 37 0.85 -3.75 -9.89
CA LEU A 37 -0.23 -2.78 -9.73
C LEU A 37 0.33 -1.38 -9.53
N ALA A 38 1.34 -1.23 -8.66
CA ALA A 38 1.99 0.05 -8.41
C ALA A 38 2.65 0.61 -9.68
N VAL A 39 3.39 -0.23 -10.42
CA VAL A 39 4.00 0.14 -11.71
C VAL A 39 2.94 0.55 -12.74
N GLY A 40 1.83 -0.20 -12.83
CA GLY A 40 0.74 0.12 -13.76
C GLY A 40 0.07 1.46 -13.46
N LEU A 41 -0.14 1.78 -12.18
CA LEU A 41 -0.68 3.08 -11.76
C LEU A 41 0.32 4.21 -11.99
N ALA A 42 1.61 4.00 -11.68
CA ALA A 42 2.65 4.99 -11.96
C ALA A 42 2.75 5.31 -13.46
N ARG A 43 2.68 4.28 -14.32
CA ARG A 43 2.66 4.45 -15.79
C ARG A 43 1.44 5.22 -16.31
N LYS A 44 0.34 5.24 -15.56
CA LYS A 44 -0.85 6.04 -15.86
C LYS A 44 -0.75 7.49 -15.34
N GLY A 45 0.39 7.88 -14.77
CA GLY A 45 0.64 9.23 -14.27
C GLY A 45 0.18 9.47 -12.82
N PHE A 46 -0.20 8.44 -12.08
CA PHE A 46 -0.53 8.59 -10.67
C PHE A 46 0.73 8.63 -9.80
N GLN A 47 0.70 9.43 -8.73
CA GLN A 47 1.70 9.35 -7.68
C GLN A 47 1.39 8.13 -6.79
N VAL A 48 2.31 7.18 -6.73
CA VAL A 48 2.10 5.88 -6.08
C VAL A 48 3.20 5.64 -5.05
N GLY A 49 2.82 5.23 -3.85
CA GLY A 49 3.70 4.60 -2.87
C GLY A 49 3.39 3.10 -2.76
N LEU A 50 4.42 2.28 -2.64
CA LEU A 50 4.29 0.85 -2.35
C LEU A 50 4.92 0.58 -0.99
N MET A 51 4.17 -0.06 -0.10
CA MET A 51 4.63 -0.46 1.22
C MET A 51 4.39 -1.95 1.37
N ASP A 52 5.43 -2.68 1.77
CA ASP A 52 5.26 -4.06 2.22
C ASP A 52 4.92 -4.05 3.70
N VAL A 53 3.93 -4.84 4.08
CA VAL A 53 3.50 -5.00 5.46
C VAL A 53 3.51 -6.49 5.72
N ASP A 54 4.57 -6.93 6.38
CA ASP A 54 4.60 -8.24 6.99
C ASP A 54 3.74 -8.19 8.25
N LEU A 55 2.74 -9.08 8.28
CA LEU A 55 1.86 -9.32 9.43
C LEU A 55 2.22 -10.64 10.09
#